data_AF-A0A355S9L6-F1
#
_entry.id   AF-A0A355S9L6-F1
#
_cell.length_a   1.000
_cell.length_b   1.000
_cell.length_c   1.000
_cell.angle_alpha   90.00
_cell.angle_beta   90.00
_cell.angle_gamma   90.00
#
_symmetry.space_group_name_H-M   'P 1'
#
loop_
_entity.id
_entity.type
_entity.pdbx_description
1 polymer ?
#
loop_
_entity_poly.entity_id
_entity_poly.type
_entity_poly.pdbx_seq_one_letter_code
_entity_poly.pdbx_strand_id
1 'polypeptide(L)'
;MEAPGRRFGKELRNSGVGKSPPDREISLHIGKTLPYHADMRLQEQGHQYQRGDDGVMSVSRLVRRMKNILEIEIGDVWVEGEVSNLRKQGSGHFYFSVKDDKAQLACAAFNAERRCAGYEALRDGALVRVLGEVTVYEARGQSQLIVKRVQPAGVGELQARFEELKKKLNGEGLFAEELKKPLPRFPRMIGLITSASGAALQDMVSVLTRRAPWVKAVLFPVAVQGSGAASGIARAIRMMDDPENHELPRCDVVVVGRGGGSLEDLWNFNEEEVARAIADCSIPIVSAVGHEIDFTIADFVADVRAPTPSAAAEL
;
A
#
# COMPACT_ATOMS: atom_id res chain seq x y z
N MET A 1 -35.36 40.10 -24.08
CA MET A 1 -34.98 41.37 -23.43
C MET A 1 -34.06 41.04 -22.26
N GLU A 2 -32.88 41.63 -22.08
CA GLU A 2 -31.96 42.32 -23.00
C GLU A 2 -30.67 42.63 -22.23
N ALA A 3 -29.53 42.71 -22.91
CA ALA A 3 -28.30 43.30 -22.36
C ALA A 3 -27.98 44.56 -23.18
N PRO A 4 -27.58 45.68 -22.55
CA PRO A 4 -26.16 46.03 -22.43
C PRO A 4 -25.83 46.82 -21.12
N GLY A 5 -24.62 47.33 -20.82
CA GLY A 5 -23.29 47.12 -21.43
C GLY A 5 -22.35 48.35 -21.38
N ARG A 6 -21.03 48.11 -21.31
CA ARG A 6 -19.87 48.99 -21.65
C ARG A 6 -19.46 50.23 -20.78
N ARG A 7 -18.22 50.14 -20.26
CA ARG A 7 -17.08 51.11 -20.29
C ARG A 7 -17.25 52.62 -19.98
N PHE A 8 -16.46 53.09 -19.00
CA PHE A 8 -15.53 54.27 -19.01
C PHE A 8 -14.60 54.15 -17.75
N GLY A 9 -13.46 54.83 -17.56
CA GLY A 9 -12.64 55.65 -18.46
C GLY A 9 -11.71 56.70 -17.78
N LYS A 10 -10.43 56.35 -17.52
CA LYS A 10 -9.23 57.23 -17.34
C LYS A 10 -9.11 58.24 -16.16
N GLU A 11 -7.95 58.17 -15.46
CA GLU A 11 -7.04 59.29 -15.05
C GLU A 11 -7.50 60.31 -13.95
N LEU A 12 -6.64 61.07 -13.22
CA LEU A 12 -5.17 61.35 -13.23
C LEU A 12 -4.68 61.96 -11.87
N ARG A 13 -3.35 62.20 -11.72
CA ARG A 13 -2.59 62.98 -10.68
C ARG A 13 -2.29 62.24 -9.34
N ASN A 14 -1.06 62.06 -8.80
CA ASN A 14 0.35 62.51 -9.02
C ASN A 14 0.83 63.84 -8.35
N SER A 15 1.77 63.76 -7.38
CA SER A 15 2.92 64.68 -7.18
C SER A 15 3.85 64.29 -5.99
N GLY A 16 5.16 64.61 -6.04
CA GLY A 16 6.12 64.55 -4.91
C GLY A 16 7.44 63.76 -5.16
N VAL A 17 8.31 64.13 -6.12
CA VAL A 17 9.35 65.21 -6.09
C VAL A 17 10.66 64.84 -5.35
N GLY A 18 11.78 64.78 -6.11
CA GLY A 18 13.18 64.67 -5.65
C GLY A 18 14.15 64.62 -6.85
N LYS A 19 15.39 65.13 -6.75
CA LYS A 19 16.36 65.25 -7.88
C LYS A 19 17.76 64.68 -7.58
N SER A 20 18.41 64.19 -8.64
CA SER A 20 19.86 63.87 -8.83
C SER A 20 20.70 65.16 -9.04
N PRO A 21 22.06 65.18 -9.23
CA PRO A 21 23.04 64.16 -9.74
C PRO A 21 24.37 64.10 -8.90
N PRO A 22 25.58 63.69 -9.36
CA PRO A 22 26.05 63.05 -10.62
C PRO A 22 26.94 61.77 -10.46
N ASP A 23 27.55 61.31 -11.57
CA ASP A 23 28.27 60.02 -11.74
C ASP A 23 29.79 59.97 -11.44
N ARG A 24 30.34 58.73 -11.50
CA ARG A 24 31.77 58.28 -11.60
C ARG A 24 32.52 58.09 -10.25
N GLU A 25 33.42 57.13 -10.03
CA GLU A 25 33.98 55.93 -10.73
C GLU A 25 34.81 55.12 -9.67
N ILE A 26 35.16 53.81 -9.70
CA ILE A 26 34.95 52.63 -10.58
C ILE A 26 35.34 51.30 -9.84
N SER A 27 34.81 50.13 -10.25
CA SER A 27 35.25 48.73 -9.89
C SER A 27 35.07 48.23 -8.43
N LEU A 28 34.82 46.93 -8.15
CA LEU A 28 35.42 45.71 -8.73
C LEU A 28 34.47 44.51 -8.96
N HIS A 29 34.73 43.78 -10.05
CA HIS A 29 34.54 42.33 -10.29
C HIS A 29 33.33 41.58 -9.68
N ILE A 30 32.39 41.19 -10.55
CA ILE A 30 31.49 40.04 -10.39
C ILE A 30 31.85 38.98 -11.46
N GLY A 31 31.82 37.70 -11.09
CA GLY A 31 32.07 36.58 -12.00
C GLY A 31 31.04 36.50 -13.13
N LYS A 32 31.50 36.27 -14.37
CA LYS A 32 30.67 36.39 -15.57
C LYS A 32 29.70 35.22 -15.76
N THR A 33 28.43 35.56 -15.98
CA THR A 33 27.46 34.72 -16.72
C THR A 33 26.96 35.54 -17.92
N LEU A 34 27.47 35.25 -19.11
CA LEU A 34 27.22 36.00 -20.36
C LEU A 34 27.39 35.06 -21.57
N PRO A 35 26.79 35.34 -22.74
CA PRO A 35 25.51 34.71 -23.04
C PRO A 35 25.50 33.89 -24.34
N TYR A 36 24.30 33.42 -24.68
CA TYR A 36 23.96 32.72 -25.92
C TYR A 36 24.20 33.59 -27.17
N HIS A 37 25.30 33.35 -27.89
CA HIS A 37 25.37 33.21 -29.37
C HIS A 37 26.83 33.08 -29.84
N ALA A 38 27.15 31.99 -30.55
CA ALA A 38 28.35 31.87 -31.37
C ALA A 38 28.16 30.81 -32.46
N ASP A 39 28.11 31.23 -33.72
CA ASP A 39 28.31 30.33 -34.85
C ASP A 39 29.77 29.88 -34.90
N MET A 40 30.03 28.56 -34.77
CA MET A 40 30.82 27.86 -35.78
C MET A 40 30.87 26.34 -35.60
N ARG A 41 30.90 25.65 -36.75
CA ARG A 41 31.43 24.30 -36.95
C ARG A 41 30.67 23.19 -36.22
N LEU A 42 29.72 22.63 -36.96
CA LEU A 42 29.62 21.17 -37.10
C LEU A 42 31.04 20.58 -37.25
N GLN A 43 31.60 20.04 -36.16
CA GLN A 43 32.62 19.02 -36.29
C GLN A 43 31.90 17.70 -36.52
N GLU A 44 31.79 17.31 -37.77
CA GLU A 44 31.38 15.96 -38.18
C GLU A 44 32.44 14.97 -37.71
N GLN A 45 32.43 14.60 -36.42
CA GLN A 45 33.12 13.41 -35.93
C GLN A 45 32.39 12.18 -36.45
N GLY A 46 32.59 11.92 -37.73
CA GLY A 46 32.01 10.80 -38.46
C GLY A 46 32.50 9.48 -37.89
N HIS A 47 31.77 8.97 -36.89
CA HIS A 47 31.71 7.55 -36.61
C HIS A 47 31.16 6.88 -37.87
N GLN A 48 32.08 6.47 -38.75
CA GLN A 48 31.76 5.77 -39.99
C GLN A 48 31.01 4.49 -39.62
N TYR A 49 29.69 4.50 -39.81
CA TYR A 49 28.95 3.27 -40.01
C TYR A 49 29.52 2.61 -41.25
N GLN A 50 30.41 1.64 -41.05
CA GLN A 50 30.93 0.81 -42.11
C GLN A 50 29.74 0.12 -42.79
N ARG A 51 29.37 0.61 -43.98
CA ARG A 51 28.44 -0.04 -44.90
C ARG A 51 29.10 -1.29 -45.50
N GLY A 52 29.27 -2.31 -44.66
CA GLY A 52 29.24 -3.71 -45.10
C GLY A 52 27.79 -4.17 -45.12
N ASP A 53 27.40 -4.81 -46.22
CA ASP A 53 26.08 -5.40 -46.52
C ASP A 53 24.89 -4.41 -46.49
N ASP A 54 24.58 -3.84 -47.67
CA ASP A 54 23.29 -3.29 -48.17
C ASP A 54 22.42 -2.36 -47.27
N GLY A 55 22.86 -2.01 -46.07
CA GLY A 55 22.06 -1.30 -45.08
C GLY A 55 20.99 -2.16 -44.39
N VAL A 56 20.84 -3.44 -44.77
CA VAL A 56 19.84 -4.35 -44.21
C VAL A 56 20.41 -5.06 -42.98
N MET A 57 19.84 -4.76 -41.80
CA MET A 57 20.15 -5.52 -40.58
C MET A 57 19.32 -6.80 -40.51
N SER A 58 19.98 -7.94 -40.23
CA SER A 58 19.25 -9.15 -39.85
C SER A 58 18.50 -8.97 -38.53
N VAL A 59 17.41 -9.72 -38.33
CA VAL A 59 16.61 -9.68 -37.10
C VAL A 59 17.48 -9.95 -35.86
N SER A 60 18.40 -10.90 -35.93
CA SER A 60 19.35 -11.19 -34.83
C SER A 60 20.32 -10.04 -34.56
N ARG A 61 20.82 -9.35 -35.60
CA ARG A 61 21.68 -8.15 -35.44
C ARG A 61 20.91 -6.97 -34.83
N LEU A 62 19.63 -6.82 -35.16
CA LEU A 62 18.77 -5.79 -34.57
C LEU A 62 18.42 -6.11 -33.11
N VAL A 63 17.97 -7.33 -32.80
CA VAL A 63 17.60 -7.74 -31.44
C VAL A 63 18.79 -7.67 -30.49
N ARG A 64 19.98 -8.11 -30.91
CA ARG A 64 21.21 -7.93 -30.11
C ARG A 64 21.56 -6.45 -29.91
N ARG A 65 21.33 -5.59 -30.91
CA ARG A 65 21.54 -4.15 -30.75
C ARG A 65 20.55 -3.53 -29.76
N MET A 66 19.27 -3.93 -29.78
CA MET A 66 18.26 -3.50 -28.79
C MET A 66 18.67 -3.91 -27.37
N LYS A 67 19.10 -5.17 -27.21
CA LYS A 67 19.61 -5.71 -25.95
C LYS A 67 20.75 -4.85 -25.38
N ASN A 68 21.82 -4.66 -26.16
CA ASN A 68 22.98 -3.89 -25.73
C ASN A 68 22.62 -2.44 -25.33
N ILE A 69 21.67 -1.80 -26.02
CA ILE A 69 21.23 -0.43 -25.67
C ILE A 69 20.48 -0.43 -24.34
N LEU A 70 19.54 -1.36 -24.12
CA LEU A 70 18.78 -1.44 -22.87
C LEU A 70 19.66 -1.80 -21.67
N GLU A 71 20.62 -2.72 -21.84
CA GLU A 71 21.57 -3.12 -20.79
C GLU A 71 22.55 -1.99 -20.41
N ILE A 72 22.89 -1.10 -21.35
CA ILE A 72 23.78 0.06 -21.10
C ILE A 72 23.02 1.26 -20.53
N GLU A 73 21.86 1.62 -21.09
CA GLU A 73 21.13 2.85 -20.73
C GLU A 73 20.26 2.70 -19.47
N ILE A 74 19.85 1.47 -19.11
CA ILE A 74 19.02 1.19 -17.92
C ILE A 74 19.79 0.40 -16.87
N GLY A 75 20.47 -0.67 -17.26
CA GLY A 75 21.23 -1.53 -16.34
C GLY A 75 20.36 -2.17 -15.25
N ASP A 76 20.82 -2.08 -13.99
CA ASP A 76 20.10 -2.56 -12.81
C ASP A 76 19.13 -1.52 -12.25
N VAL A 77 17.85 -1.88 -12.18
CA VAL A 77 16.75 -0.96 -11.79
C VAL A 77 15.81 -1.61 -10.78
N TRP A 78 15.24 -0.80 -9.88
CA TRP A 78 14.12 -1.19 -9.02
C TRP A 78 12.79 -0.91 -9.73
N VAL A 79 11.92 -1.93 -9.79
CA VAL A 79 10.55 -1.82 -10.31
C VAL A 79 9.59 -2.22 -9.19
N GLU A 80 8.51 -1.45 -9.00
CA GLU A 80 7.40 -1.80 -8.10
C GLU A 80 6.18 -2.25 -8.90
N GLY A 81 5.41 -3.20 -8.40
CA GLY A 81 4.13 -3.60 -8.97
C GLY A 81 3.61 -4.93 -8.43
N GLU A 82 2.46 -5.36 -8.93
CA GLU A 82 1.81 -6.63 -8.54
C GLU A 82 2.40 -7.80 -9.33
N VAL A 83 2.78 -8.88 -8.63
CA VAL A 83 3.20 -10.15 -9.24
C VAL A 83 1.99 -10.84 -9.89
N SER A 84 2.16 -11.29 -11.13
CA SER A 84 1.14 -12.09 -11.84
C SER A 84 1.76 -13.17 -12.72
N ASN A 85 0.98 -14.22 -13.01
CA ASN A 85 1.36 -15.37 -13.82
C ASN A 85 2.59 -16.13 -13.32
N LEU A 86 2.77 -16.24 -11.99
CA LEU A 86 3.96 -16.85 -11.38
C LEU A 86 4.06 -18.37 -11.64
N ARG A 87 5.14 -18.75 -12.34
CA ARG A 87 5.46 -20.14 -12.70
C ARG A 87 6.82 -20.53 -12.13
N LYS A 88 6.79 -21.41 -11.12
CA LYS A 88 7.99 -22.00 -10.51
C LYS A 88 8.33 -23.31 -11.23
N GLN A 89 9.46 -23.37 -11.94
CA GLN A 89 9.92 -24.60 -12.60
C GLN A 89 10.79 -25.44 -11.67
N GLY A 90 10.77 -26.77 -11.85
CA GLY A 90 11.64 -27.72 -11.12
C GLY A 90 13.16 -27.55 -11.38
N SER A 91 13.55 -26.66 -12.29
CA SER A 91 14.92 -26.16 -12.50
C SER A 91 15.33 -25.05 -11.50
N GLY A 92 14.43 -24.67 -10.57
CA GLY A 92 14.59 -23.51 -9.69
C GLY A 92 14.45 -22.17 -10.41
N HIS A 93 14.01 -22.16 -11.69
CA HIS A 93 13.77 -20.92 -12.44
C HIS A 93 12.32 -20.48 -12.22
N PHE A 94 12.13 -19.24 -11.76
CA PHE A 94 10.78 -18.65 -11.63
C PHE A 94 10.57 -17.65 -12.77
N TYR A 95 9.40 -17.70 -13.39
CA TYR A 95 8.97 -16.75 -14.42
C TYR A 95 7.64 -16.13 -14.01
N PHE A 96 7.49 -14.81 -14.15
CA PHE A 96 6.31 -14.05 -13.76
C PHE A 96 6.24 -12.74 -14.55
N SER A 97 5.21 -11.94 -14.32
CA SER A 97 5.15 -10.53 -14.74
C SER A 97 4.95 -9.65 -13.52
N VAL A 98 5.57 -8.47 -13.50
CA VAL A 98 5.24 -7.36 -12.59
C VAL A 98 4.39 -6.36 -13.36
N LYS A 99 3.28 -5.88 -12.80
CA LYS A 99 2.33 -4.99 -13.47
C LYS A 99 1.85 -3.82 -12.60
N ASP A 100 1.41 -2.77 -13.27
CA ASP A 100 0.60 -1.67 -12.73
C ASP A 100 -0.72 -1.52 -13.54
N ASP A 101 -1.47 -0.45 -13.32
CA ASP A 101 -2.74 -0.18 -14.04
C ASP A 101 -2.60 0.02 -15.57
N LYS A 102 -1.37 0.19 -16.08
CA LYS A 102 -1.07 0.68 -17.45
C LYS A 102 -0.13 -0.24 -18.22
N ALA A 103 0.73 -0.98 -17.53
CA ALA A 103 1.83 -1.74 -18.12
C ALA A 103 2.09 -3.05 -17.37
N GLN A 104 2.79 -3.97 -18.06
CA GLN A 104 3.34 -5.19 -17.46
C GLN A 104 4.74 -5.46 -18.03
N LEU A 105 5.64 -5.96 -17.18
CA LEU A 105 7.01 -6.33 -17.52
C LEU A 105 7.26 -7.80 -17.17
N ALA A 106 7.68 -8.59 -18.17
CA ALA A 106 8.06 -9.98 -17.96
C ALA A 106 9.33 -10.08 -17.09
N CYS A 107 9.35 -11.00 -16.15
CA CYS A 107 10.39 -11.17 -15.15
C CYS A 107 10.88 -12.63 -15.08
N ALA A 108 12.18 -12.82 -14.94
CA ALA A 108 12.81 -14.13 -14.79
C ALA A 108 13.82 -14.13 -13.63
N ALA A 109 13.67 -15.05 -12.68
CA ALA A 109 14.61 -15.28 -11.58
C ALA A 109 15.26 -16.66 -11.75
N PHE A 110 16.51 -16.68 -12.22
CA PHE A 110 17.24 -17.91 -12.52
C PHE A 110 17.85 -18.53 -11.26
N ASN A 111 17.39 -19.73 -10.88
CA ASN A 111 17.79 -20.41 -9.64
C ASN A 111 17.46 -19.54 -8.41
N ALA A 112 16.19 -19.12 -8.33
CA ALA A 112 15.70 -18.07 -7.43
C ALA A 112 16.07 -18.35 -5.97
N GLU A 113 15.86 -19.58 -5.51
CA GLU A 113 16.14 -20.04 -4.14
C GLU A 113 17.61 -19.90 -3.71
N ARG A 114 18.55 -19.76 -4.66
CA ARG A 114 19.99 -19.57 -4.39
C ARG A 114 20.56 -18.23 -4.83
N ARG A 115 19.84 -17.46 -5.66
CA ARG A 115 20.36 -16.26 -6.33
C ARG A 115 19.49 -15.02 -6.17
N CYS A 116 18.26 -15.16 -5.70
CA CYS A 116 17.29 -14.09 -5.60
C CYS A 116 16.90 -13.91 -4.13
N ALA A 117 17.54 -12.98 -3.43
CA ALA A 117 17.21 -12.72 -2.03
C ALA A 117 15.76 -12.20 -1.91
N GLY A 118 14.95 -12.79 -1.03
CA GLY A 118 13.55 -12.43 -0.84
C GLY A 118 12.56 -13.09 -1.81
N TYR A 119 12.96 -14.13 -2.55
CA TYR A 119 12.10 -14.87 -3.50
C TYR A 119 10.80 -15.42 -2.89
N GLU A 120 10.75 -15.57 -1.56
CA GLU A 120 9.61 -16.02 -0.76
C GLU A 120 8.43 -15.04 -0.80
N ALA A 121 8.69 -13.78 -1.12
CA ALA A 121 7.69 -12.75 -1.37
C ALA A 121 6.98 -12.91 -2.74
N LEU A 122 7.53 -13.72 -3.67
CA LEU A 122 6.89 -13.96 -4.96
C LEU A 122 5.70 -14.92 -4.82
N ARG A 123 4.50 -14.32 -4.92
CA ARG A 123 3.17 -14.95 -4.91
C ARG A 123 2.28 -14.14 -5.85
N ASP A 124 1.41 -14.78 -6.65
CA ASP A 124 0.46 -14.04 -7.48
C ASP A 124 -0.43 -13.12 -6.61
N GLY A 125 -0.65 -11.89 -7.07
CA GLY A 125 -1.38 -10.85 -6.34
C GLY A 125 -0.55 -10.05 -5.33
N ALA A 126 0.70 -10.45 -5.02
CA ALA A 126 1.53 -9.72 -4.06
C ALA A 126 2.15 -8.45 -4.69
N LEU A 127 2.08 -7.33 -3.98
CA LEU A 127 2.80 -6.10 -4.36
C LEU A 127 4.28 -6.22 -3.94
N VAL A 128 5.20 -6.07 -4.90
CA VAL A 128 6.64 -6.27 -4.67
C VAL A 128 7.49 -5.15 -5.27
N ARG A 129 8.66 -4.92 -4.67
CA ARG A 129 9.79 -4.24 -5.28
C ARG A 129 10.78 -5.29 -5.77
N VAL A 130 11.04 -5.32 -7.07
CA VAL A 130 12.06 -6.19 -7.69
C VAL A 130 13.25 -5.36 -8.14
N LEU A 131 14.46 -5.80 -7.80
CA LEU A 131 15.71 -5.31 -8.37
C LEU A 131 16.15 -6.28 -9.46
N GLY A 132 16.44 -5.79 -10.64
CA GLY A 132 16.97 -6.62 -11.71
C GLY A 132 17.50 -5.85 -12.91
N GLU A 133 18.07 -6.62 -13.83
CA GLU A 133 18.73 -6.12 -15.04
C GLU A 133 17.75 -6.12 -16.21
N VAL A 134 17.57 -5.00 -16.90
CA VAL A 134 16.69 -4.93 -18.08
C VAL A 134 17.44 -5.43 -19.30
N THR A 135 16.97 -6.55 -19.87
CA THR A 135 17.57 -7.22 -21.03
C THR A 135 16.49 -7.56 -22.08
N VAL A 136 16.92 -8.08 -23.23
CA VAL A 136 16.03 -8.62 -24.27
C VAL A 136 16.32 -10.10 -24.45
N TYR A 137 15.28 -10.94 -24.39
CA TYR A 137 15.39 -12.36 -24.69
C TYR A 137 15.65 -12.56 -26.20
N GLU A 138 16.92 -12.75 -26.59
CA GLU A 138 17.38 -12.77 -27.98
C GLU A 138 16.59 -13.71 -28.90
N ALA A 139 16.06 -14.82 -28.38
CA ALA A 139 15.26 -15.79 -29.15
C ALA A 139 13.82 -15.34 -29.47
N ARG A 140 13.32 -14.25 -28.89
CA ARG A 140 11.98 -13.68 -29.16
C ARG A 140 11.94 -12.17 -29.38
N GLY A 141 13.03 -11.45 -29.11
CA GLY A 141 13.07 -9.99 -29.19
C GLY A 141 12.23 -9.26 -28.13
N GLN A 142 11.86 -9.95 -27.05
CA GLN A 142 11.00 -9.43 -25.98
C GLN A 142 11.85 -8.93 -24.81
N SER A 143 11.57 -7.71 -24.33
CA SER A 143 12.20 -7.16 -23.12
C SER A 143 11.75 -7.90 -21.86
N GLN A 144 12.66 -8.08 -20.91
CA GLN A 144 12.41 -8.74 -19.63
C GLN A 144 13.36 -8.21 -18.54
N LEU A 145 12.97 -8.36 -17.27
CA LEU A 145 13.80 -8.08 -16.10
C LEU A 145 14.42 -9.38 -15.56
N ILE A 146 15.75 -9.43 -15.43
CA ILE A 146 16.44 -10.54 -14.74
C ILE A 146 16.55 -10.21 -13.26
N VAL A 147 15.72 -10.85 -12.44
CA VAL A 147 15.50 -10.45 -11.05
C VAL A 147 16.59 -10.98 -10.13
N LYS A 148 17.32 -10.06 -9.50
CA LYS A 148 18.45 -10.29 -8.58
C LYS A 148 18.03 -10.24 -7.10
N ARG A 149 17.00 -9.48 -6.76
CA ARG A 149 16.44 -9.38 -5.40
C ARG A 149 14.96 -8.99 -5.45
N VAL A 150 14.19 -9.46 -4.48
CA VAL A 150 12.79 -9.07 -4.25
C VAL A 150 12.67 -8.51 -2.82
N GLN A 151 11.74 -7.59 -2.64
CA GLN A 151 11.22 -7.16 -1.35
C GLN A 151 9.69 -7.09 -1.47
N PRO A 152 8.91 -7.38 -0.41
CA PRO A 152 7.54 -6.91 -0.33
C PRO A 152 7.49 -5.38 -0.49
N ALA A 153 6.62 -4.88 -1.35
CA ALA A 153 6.25 -3.47 -1.33
C ALA A 153 5.29 -3.22 -0.16
N GLY A 154 4.99 -1.95 0.16
CA GLY A 154 4.06 -1.57 1.23
C GLY A 154 4.56 -1.83 2.66
N VAL A 155 5.06 -3.03 2.99
CA VAL A 155 5.37 -3.49 4.36
C VAL A 155 6.21 -2.51 5.17
N GLY A 156 7.24 -1.88 4.58
CA GLY A 156 8.05 -0.88 5.29
C GLY A 156 7.30 0.41 5.65
N GLU A 157 6.36 0.83 4.81
CA GLU A 157 5.50 1.99 5.06
C GLU A 157 4.35 1.64 6.01
N LEU A 158 3.73 0.47 5.82
CA LEU A 158 2.70 -0.05 6.72
C LEU A 158 3.26 -0.23 8.15
N GLN A 159 4.46 -0.80 8.31
CA GLN A 159 5.11 -0.89 9.62
C GLN A 159 5.42 0.47 10.22
N ALA A 160 5.86 1.45 9.42
CA ALA A 160 6.12 2.82 9.90
C ALA A 160 4.83 3.51 10.39
N ARG A 161 3.75 3.45 9.58
CA ARG A 161 2.41 3.95 9.94
C ARG A 161 1.86 3.24 11.19
N PHE A 162 2.08 1.94 11.31
CA PHE A 162 1.66 1.13 12.46
C PHE A 162 2.39 1.55 13.74
N GLU A 163 3.72 1.64 13.74
CA GLU A 163 4.46 2.08 14.94
C GLU A 163 4.19 3.54 15.29
N GLU A 164 3.96 4.43 14.30
CA GLU A 164 3.54 5.82 14.53
C GLU A 164 2.16 5.88 15.21
N LEU A 165 1.15 5.20 14.66
CA LEU A 165 -0.21 5.19 15.21
C LEU A 165 -0.27 4.47 16.56
N LYS A 166 0.41 3.35 16.72
CA LYS A 166 0.59 2.62 17.99
C LYS A 166 1.20 3.52 19.05
N LYS A 167 2.26 4.27 18.73
CA LYS A 167 2.88 5.23 19.64
C LYS A 167 1.94 6.38 20.01
N LYS A 168 1.18 6.90 19.03
CA LYS A 168 0.16 7.94 19.25
C LYS A 168 -0.91 7.45 20.23
N LEU A 169 -1.59 6.35 19.92
CA LEU A 169 -2.73 5.85 20.72
C LEU A 169 -2.29 5.33 22.10
N ASN A 170 -1.09 4.76 22.22
CA ASN A 170 -0.49 4.46 23.53
C ASN A 170 -0.21 5.74 24.34
N GLY A 171 0.23 6.82 23.69
CA GLY A 171 0.45 8.13 24.31
C GLY A 171 -0.85 8.83 24.73
N GLU A 172 -1.95 8.56 24.03
CA GLU A 172 -3.32 8.96 24.40
C GLU A 172 -3.93 8.04 25.49
N GLY A 173 -3.29 6.91 25.82
CA GLY A 173 -3.71 5.99 26.88
C GLY A 173 -4.67 4.87 26.45
N LEU A 174 -5.01 4.72 25.17
CA LEU A 174 -6.01 3.76 24.69
C LEU A 174 -5.65 2.28 24.89
N PHE A 175 -4.40 1.96 25.26
CA PHE A 175 -3.95 0.59 25.55
C PHE A 175 -3.83 0.29 27.05
N ALA A 176 -4.24 1.22 27.93
CA ALA A 176 -4.14 1.08 29.38
C ALA A 176 -4.98 -0.09 29.88
N GLU A 177 -4.38 -0.96 30.70
CA GLU A 177 -5.02 -2.16 31.22
C GLU A 177 -6.20 -1.83 32.15
N GLU A 178 -6.14 -0.67 32.80
CA GLU A 178 -7.17 -0.11 33.69
C GLU A 178 -8.47 0.29 32.95
N LEU A 179 -8.44 0.42 31.62
CA LEU A 179 -9.62 0.68 30.80
C LEU A 179 -10.33 -0.62 30.35
N LYS A 180 -9.68 -1.78 30.47
CA LYS A 180 -10.18 -3.04 29.92
C LYS A 180 -11.25 -3.67 30.80
N LYS A 181 -12.36 -4.05 30.17
CA LYS A 181 -13.57 -4.58 30.80
C LYS A 181 -13.46 -6.10 30.95
N PRO A 182 -13.68 -6.67 32.15
CA PRO A 182 -13.65 -8.12 32.33
C PRO A 182 -14.80 -8.78 31.57
N LEU A 183 -14.52 -9.90 30.89
CA LEU A 183 -15.57 -10.67 30.21
C LEU A 183 -16.60 -11.22 31.23
N PRO A 184 -17.91 -11.17 30.93
CA PRO A 184 -18.94 -11.76 31.76
C PRO A 184 -18.80 -13.29 31.79
N ARG A 185 -18.88 -13.91 32.97
CA ARG A 185 -18.64 -15.36 33.16
C ARG A 185 -19.71 -16.26 32.51
N PHE A 186 -20.87 -15.69 32.17
CA PHE A 186 -22.01 -16.41 31.59
C PHE A 186 -22.74 -15.48 30.60
N PRO A 187 -22.16 -15.20 29.42
CA PRO A 187 -22.85 -14.45 28.39
C PRO A 187 -24.09 -15.22 27.94
N ARG A 188 -25.13 -14.48 27.55
CA ARG A 188 -26.36 -14.97 26.91
C ARG A 188 -26.45 -14.52 25.46
N MET A 189 -25.79 -13.42 25.11
CA MET A 189 -25.76 -12.86 23.77
C MET A 189 -24.37 -12.36 23.40
N ILE A 190 -23.85 -12.82 22.26
CA ILE A 190 -22.54 -12.41 21.74
C ILE A 190 -22.75 -11.80 20.35
N GLY A 191 -22.32 -10.55 20.18
CA GLY A 191 -22.25 -9.90 18.88
C GLY A 191 -21.05 -10.39 18.08
N LEU A 192 -21.22 -10.71 16.80
CA LEU A 192 -20.14 -11.14 15.91
C LEU A 192 -19.99 -10.12 14.77
N ILE A 193 -18.88 -9.38 14.75
CA ILE A 193 -18.54 -8.42 13.69
C ILE A 193 -17.51 -9.08 12.77
N THR A 194 -18.01 -9.68 11.69
CA THR A 194 -17.20 -10.41 10.70
C THR A 194 -17.92 -10.55 9.36
N SER A 195 -17.32 -11.23 8.38
CA SER A 195 -17.93 -11.46 7.06
C SER A 195 -18.97 -12.58 7.08
N ALA A 196 -20.13 -12.34 6.45
CA ALA A 196 -21.28 -13.27 6.45
C ALA A 196 -21.00 -14.65 5.83
N SER A 197 -19.99 -14.76 4.98
CA SER A 197 -19.61 -15.98 4.25
C SER A 197 -18.24 -16.54 4.64
N GLY A 198 -17.57 -15.97 5.65
CA GLY A 198 -16.23 -16.35 6.05
C GLY A 198 -16.19 -17.62 6.92
N ALA A 199 -15.12 -18.41 6.80
CA ALA A 199 -14.88 -19.58 7.66
C ALA A 199 -14.92 -19.22 9.16
N ALA A 200 -14.33 -18.08 9.53
CA ALA A 200 -14.32 -17.54 10.90
C ALA A 200 -15.72 -17.49 11.57
N LEU A 201 -16.78 -17.20 10.81
CA LEU A 201 -18.15 -17.21 11.34
C LEU A 201 -18.61 -18.64 11.65
N GLN A 202 -18.34 -19.59 10.74
CA GLN A 202 -18.68 -21.00 10.93
C GLN A 202 -17.89 -21.61 12.09
N ASP A 203 -16.61 -21.25 12.22
CA ASP A 203 -15.73 -21.66 13.32
C ASP A 203 -16.29 -21.19 14.67
N MET A 204 -16.59 -19.88 14.80
CA MET A 204 -17.20 -19.31 16.02
C MET A 204 -18.55 -19.95 16.35
N VAL A 205 -19.46 -20.05 15.38
CA VAL A 205 -20.80 -20.63 15.59
C VAL A 205 -20.74 -22.12 15.97
N SER A 206 -19.81 -22.88 15.37
CA SER A 206 -19.58 -24.29 15.70
C SER A 206 -19.07 -24.46 17.14
N VAL A 207 -18.09 -23.64 17.54
CA VAL A 207 -17.56 -23.64 18.91
C VAL A 207 -18.63 -23.24 19.93
N LEU A 208 -19.34 -22.11 19.72
CA LEU A 208 -20.39 -21.64 20.63
C LEU A 208 -21.52 -22.66 20.78
N THR A 209 -22.00 -23.25 19.67
CA THR A 209 -23.06 -24.26 19.69
C THR A 209 -22.64 -25.52 20.45
N ARG A 210 -21.36 -25.92 20.37
CA ARG A 210 -20.80 -27.09 21.07
C ARG A 210 -20.54 -26.84 22.56
N ARG A 211 -20.05 -25.65 22.93
CA ARG A 211 -19.55 -25.35 24.29
C ARG A 211 -20.51 -24.53 25.15
N ALA A 212 -21.32 -23.66 24.55
CA ALA A 212 -22.19 -22.72 25.24
C ALA A 212 -23.57 -22.61 24.56
N PRO A 213 -24.35 -23.71 24.43
CA PRO A 213 -25.62 -23.74 23.67
C PRO A 213 -26.75 -22.85 24.24
N TRP A 214 -26.53 -22.16 25.35
CA TRP A 214 -27.41 -21.11 25.88
C TRP A 214 -27.14 -19.72 25.28
N VAL A 215 -25.99 -19.52 24.61
CA VAL A 215 -25.58 -18.27 23.97
C VAL A 215 -26.30 -18.08 22.64
N LYS A 216 -26.82 -16.88 22.40
CA LYS A 216 -27.30 -16.43 21.10
C LYS A 216 -26.20 -15.60 20.41
N ALA A 217 -25.74 -16.06 19.26
CA ALA A 217 -24.86 -15.28 18.40
C ALA A 217 -25.67 -14.28 17.56
N VAL A 218 -25.22 -13.03 17.47
CA VAL A 218 -25.84 -11.95 16.70
C VAL A 218 -24.82 -11.46 15.66
N LEU A 219 -24.94 -11.93 14.43
CA LEU A 219 -24.06 -11.51 13.33
C LEU A 219 -24.41 -10.09 12.88
N PHE A 220 -23.42 -9.19 12.91
CA PHE A 220 -23.45 -7.95 12.15
C PHE A 220 -22.47 -8.06 10.98
N PRO A 221 -22.96 -8.27 9.75
CA PRO A 221 -22.10 -8.63 8.62
C PRO A 221 -21.35 -7.40 8.08
N VAL A 222 -20.01 -7.48 8.08
CA VAL A 222 -19.13 -6.43 7.55
C VAL A 222 -18.15 -6.99 6.51
N ALA A 223 -17.66 -6.12 5.62
CA ALA A 223 -16.43 -6.40 4.90
C ALA A 223 -15.26 -6.33 5.90
N VAL A 224 -14.38 -7.34 5.87
CA VAL A 224 -13.19 -7.45 6.75
C VAL A 224 -11.87 -7.21 5.99
N GLN A 225 -11.96 -6.77 4.74
CA GLN A 225 -10.85 -6.40 3.85
C GLN A 225 -11.35 -5.52 2.70
N GLY A 226 -10.42 -4.83 2.03
CA GLY A 226 -10.72 -3.89 0.95
C GLY A 226 -11.16 -2.51 1.43
N SER A 227 -11.36 -1.60 0.48
CA SER A 227 -11.69 -0.19 0.77
C SER A 227 -13.02 -0.06 1.53
N GLY A 228 -13.02 0.75 2.60
CA GLY A 228 -14.20 0.99 3.44
C GLY A 228 -14.53 -0.11 4.46
N ALA A 229 -13.73 -1.19 4.56
CA ALA A 229 -13.94 -2.23 5.57
C ALA A 229 -13.74 -1.69 6.99
N ALA A 230 -12.66 -0.92 7.25
CA ALA A 230 -12.44 -0.23 8.53
C ALA A 230 -13.67 0.58 9.00
N SER A 231 -14.23 1.43 8.13
CA SER A 231 -15.43 2.24 8.42
C SER A 231 -16.71 1.40 8.58
N GLY A 232 -16.75 0.22 7.97
CA GLY A 232 -17.78 -0.80 8.20
C GLY A 232 -17.69 -1.40 9.60
N ILE A 233 -16.49 -1.83 10.01
CA ILE A 233 -16.19 -2.39 11.34
C ILE A 233 -16.46 -1.34 12.44
N ALA A 234 -15.90 -0.14 12.30
CA ALA A 234 -16.07 0.95 13.26
C ALA A 234 -17.54 1.37 13.42
N ARG A 235 -18.32 1.36 12.33
CA ARG A 235 -19.78 1.57 12.39
C ARG A 235 -20.49 0.42 13.09
N ALA A 236 -20.14 -0.83 12.78
CA ALA A 236 -20.77 -2.00 13.41
C ALA A 236 -20.57 -2.03 14.93
N ILE A 237 -19.38 -1.66 15.42
CA ILE A 237 -19.10 -1.56 16.86
C ILE A 237 -20.00 -0.49 17.49
N ARG A 238 -20.02 0.73 16.96
CA ARG A 238 -20.88 1.82 17.44
C ARG A 238 -22.37 1.45 17.42
N MET A 239 -22.81 0.70 16.41
CA MET A 239 -24.20 0.22 16.33
C MET A 239 -24.54 -0.86 17.37
N MET A 240 -23.59 -1.71 17.76
CA MET A 240 -23.80 -2.68 18.85
C MET A 240 -23.81 -2.03 20.23
N ASP A 241 -23.06 -0.93 20.42
CA ASP A 241 -22.99 -0.20 21.68
C ASP A 241 -24.23 0.69 21.95
N ASP A 242 -24.87 1.19 20.88
CA ASP A 242 -26.18 1.84 20.90
C ASP A 242 -27.27 0.94 20.26
N PRO A 243 -27.63 -0.21 20.88
CA PRO A 243 -28.55 -1.16 20.28
C PRO A 243 -29.99 -0.63 20.23
N GLU A 244 -30.36 0.30 21.13
CA GLU A 244 -31.72 0.81 21.29
C GLU A 244 -32.10 1.76 20.14
N ASN A 245 -31.20 2.65 19.68
CA ASN A 245 -31.44 3.50 18.52
C ASN A 245 -31.30 2.77 17.17
N HIS A 246 -30.90 1.49 17.17
CA HIS A 246 -30.66 0.68 15.98
C HIS A 246 -31.53 -0.58 15.88
N GLU A 247 -32.52 -0.74 16.77
CA GLU A 247 -33.41 -1.92 16.85
C GLU A 247 -32.65 -3.27 17.00
N LEU A 248 -31.43 -3.21 17.53
CA LEU A 248 -30.58 -4.38 17.75
C LEU A 248 -30.79 -4.96 19.16
N PRO A 249 -30.56 -6.26 19.36
CA PRO A 249 -30.60 -6.85 20.70
C PRO A 249 -29.28 -6.60 21.43
N ARG A 250 -29.34 -6.09 22.67
CA ARG A 250 -28.17 -5.78 23.51
C ARG A 250 -27.31 -7.04 23.76
N CYS A 251 -26.05 -6.97 23.35
CA CYS A 251 -25.06 -8.03 23.54
C CYS A 251 -24.34 -7.90 24.90
N ASP A 252 -23.87 -9.02 25.45
CA ASP A 252 -23.06 -9.06 26.67
C ASP A 252 -21.55 -8.94 26.36
N VAL A 253 -21.14 -9.36 25.15
CA VAL A 253 -19.77 -9.33 24.59
C VAL A 253 -19.88 -9.11 23.09
N VAL A 254 -18.89 -8.46 22.47
CA VAL A 254 -18.72 -8.39 21.02
C VAL A 254 -17.39 -9.02 20.59
N VAL A 255 -17.40 -9.88 19.58
CA VAL A 255 -16.19 -10.41 18.94
C VAL A 255 -15.99 -9.70 17.60
N VAL A 256 -14.85 -9.02 17.44
CA VAL A 256 -14.43 -8.35 16.21
C VAL A 256 -13.31 -9.17 15.59
N GLY A 257 -13.50 -9.72 14.38
CA GLY A 257 -12.51 -10.65 13.85
C GLY A 257 -12.68 -11.12 12.41
N ARG A 258 -11.67 -11.85 11.94
CA ARG A 258 -11.62 -12.48 10.62
C ARG A 258 -10.78 -13.76 10.65
N GLY A 259 -10.84 -14.55 9.58
CA GLY A 259 -9.84 -15.59 9.32
C GLY A 259 -8.51 -14.97 8.87
N GLY A 260 -7.48 -15.79 8.70
CA GLY A 260 -6.16 -15.33 8.23
C GLY A 260 -6.19 -14.54 6.90
N GLY A 261 -5.10 -13.83 6.62
CA GLY A 261 -4.92 -12.99 5.43
C GLY A 261 -3.46 -12.53 5.28
N SER A 262 -3.19 -11.66 4.31
CA SER A 262 -1.93 -10.89 4.29
C SER A 262 -1.91 -9.79 5.36
N LEU A 263 -0.77 -9.13 5.56
CA LEU A 263 -0.69 -7.95 6.44
C LEU A 263 -1.58 -6.79 5.92
N GLU A 264 -1.80 -6.72 4.61
CA GLU A 264 -2.72 -5.75 3.98
C GLU A 264 -4.19 -6.11 4.23
N ASP A 265 -4.53 -7.41 4.20
CA ASP A 265 -5.85 -7.92 4.56
C ASP A 265 -6.22 -7.60 6.02
N LEU A 266 -5.24 -7.68 6.94
CA LEU A 266 -5.42 -7.32 8.35
C LEU A 266 -5.41 -5.81 8.60
N TRP A 267 -4.95 -4.99 7.65
CA TRP A 267 -4.69 -3.56 7.86
C TRP A 267 -5.94 -2.76 8.29
N ASN A 268 -7.14 -3.20 7.90
CA ASN A 268 -8.39 -2.55 8.30
C ASN A 268 -8.65 -2.54 9.82
N PHE A 269 -7.95 -3.40 10.58
CA PHE A 269 -8.01 -3.45 12.04
C PHE A 269 -6.84 -2.68 12.71
N ASN A 270 -5.97 -2.07 11.91
CA ASN A 270 -4.98 -1.08 12.36
C ASN A 270 -5.50 0.36 12.29
N GLU A 271 -6.59 0.62 11.56
CA GLU A 271 -7.07 1.98 11.32
C GLU A 271 -7.61 2.68 12.57
N GLU A 272 -7.31 3.98 12.71
CA GLU A 272 -7.59 4.77 13.91
C GLU A 272 -9.08 4.83 14.25
N GLU A 273 -9.97 4.81 13.24
CA GLU A 273 -11.42 4.83 13.49
C GLU A 273 -11.96 3.53 14.10
N VAL A 274 -11.28 2.40 13.87
CA VAL A 274 -11.61 1.11 14.50
C VAL A 274 -11.04 1.11 15.92
N ALA A 275 -9.80 1.56 16.09
CA ALA A 275 -9.19 1.69 17.42
C ALA A 275 -10.04 2.55 18.37
N ARG A 276 -10.49 3.72 17.94
CA ARG A 276 -11.37 4.58 18.75
C ARG A 276 -12.75 3.96 18.98
N ALA A 277 -13.36 3.34 17.97
CA ALA A 277 -14.63 2.63 18.14
C ALA A 277 -14.55 1.49 19.18
N ILE A 278 -13.41 0.80 19.31
CA ILE A 278 -13.19 -0.22 20.35
C ILE A 278 -13.04 0.44 21.73
N ALA A 279 -12.25 1.50 21.85
CA ALA A 279 -12.02 2.21 23.12
C ALA A 279 -13.29 2.86 23.68
N ASP A 280 -14.10 3.48 22.82
CA ASP A 280 -15.32 4.22 23.21
C ASP A 280 -16.50 3.27 23.55
N CYS A 281 -16.45 2.00 23.15
CA CYS A 281 -17.53 1.03 23.32
C CYS A 281 -17.73 0.63 24.80
N SER A 282 -18.96 0.69 25.30
CA SER A 282 -19.32 0.26 26.67
C SER A 282 -19.38 -1.27 26.85
N ILE A 283 -19.62 -2.04 25.78
CA ILE A 283 -19.65 -3.50 25.80
C ILE A 283 -18.22 -4.07 25.70
N PRO A 284 -17.85 -5.14 26.44
CA PRO A 284 -16.56 -5.80 26.29
C PRO A 284 -16.32 -6.35 24.88
N ILE A 285 -15.17 -6.03 24.30
CA ILE A 285 -14.74 -6.46 22.96
C ILE A 285 -13.60 -7.47 23.04
N VAL A 286 -13.76 -8.57 22.30
CA VAL A 286 -12.70 -9.54 22.00
C VAL A 286 -12.20 -9.30 20.57
N SER A 287 -10.90 -9.00 20.42
CA SER A 287 -10.25 -8.99 19.10
C SER A 287 -9.84 -10.40 18.69
N ALA A 288 -10.16 -10.78 17.46
CA ALA A 288 -9.91 -12.11 16.89
C ALA A 288 -9.45 -12.00 15.41
N VAL A 289 -8.39 -11.21 15.19
CA VAL A 289 -8.00 -10.73 13.86
C VAL A 289 -6.77 -11.44 13.28
N GLY A 290 -5.71 -11.59 14.08
CA GLY A 290 -4.42 -12.17 13.66
C GLY A 290 -4.07 -13.46 14.41
N HIS A 291 -3.09 -14.20 13.90
CA HIS A 291 -2.54 -15.38 14.57
C HIS A 291 -1.65 -14.99 15.76
N GLU A 292 -1.07 -15.96 16.47
CA GLU A 292 -0.24 -15.73 17.66
C GLU A 292 0.82 -14.63 17.49
N ILE A 293 1.44 -14.54 16.30
CA ILE A 293 2.49 -13.57 15.94
C ILE A 293 2.00 -12.27 15.29
N ASP A 294 0.77 -12.23 14.78
CA ASP A 294 0.24 -11.09 14.00
C ASP A 294 -0.59 -10.15 14.91
N PHE A 295 0.02 -9.07 15.40
CA PHE A 295 -0.66 -8.10 16.28
C PHE A 295 -1.15 -6.86 15.50
N THR A 296 -2.41 -6.50 15.69
CA THR A 296 -3.06 -5.31 15.12
C THR A 296 -3.33 -4.25 16.19
N ILE A 297 -3.64 -3.00 15.80
CA ILE A 297 -4.02 -1.96 16.77
C ILE A 297 -5.29 -2.36 17.55
N ALA A 298 -6.26 -2.99 16.88
CA ALA A 298 -7.44 -3.56 17.53
C ALA A 298 -7.08 -4.54 18.67
N ASP A 299 -6.02 -5.34 18.53
CA ASP A 299 -5.56 -6.28 19.57
C ASP A 299 -4.97 -5.58 20.81
N PHE A 300 -4.51 -4.33 20.71
CA PHE A 300 -3.99 -3.55 21.83
C PHE A 300 -5.07 -2.74 22.57
N VAL A 301 -6.13 -2.34 21.87
CA VAL A 301 -7.26 -1.58 22.44
C VAL A 301 -8.36 -2.50 22.99
N ALA A 302 -8.57 -3.68 22.39
CA ALA A 302 -9.62 -4.59 22.82
C ALA A 302 -9.44 -5.05 24.27
N ASP A 303 -10.56 -5.27 24.94
CA ASP A 303 -10.59 -5.71 26.34
C ASP A 303 -9.94 -7.10 26.50
N VAL A 304 -10.04 -7.96 25.48
CA VAL A 304 -9.31 -9.24 25.38
C VAL A 304 -8.84 -9.51 23.94
N ARG A 305 -7.65 -10.11 23.77
CA ARG A 305 -7.16 -10.66 22.50
C ARG A 305 -7.31 -12.17 22.45
N ALA A 306 -7.79 -12.70 21.31
CA ALA A 306 -7.77 -14.11 20.97
C ALA A 306 -6.95 -14.35 19.68
N PRO A 307 -6.10 -15.40 19.60
CA PRO A 307 -5.24 -15.65 18.43
C PRO A 307 -5.95 -16.33 17.25
N THR A 308 -7.25 -16.64 17.37
CA THR A 308 -8.13 -17.08 16.28
C THR A 308 -9.60 -16.76 16.63
N PRO A 309 -10.51 -16.68 15.64
CA PRO A 309 -11.96 -16.68 15.87
C PRO A 309 -12.44 -17.87 16.71
N SER A 310 -11.90 -19.06 16.46
CA SER A 310 -12.21 -20.26 17.27
C SER A 310 -11.85 -20.05 18.74
N ALA A 311 -10.65 -19.52 19.03
CA ALA A 311 -10.22 -19.22 20.40
C ALA A 311 -11.08 -18.13 21.05
N ALA A 312 -11.54 -17.13 20.28
CA ALA A 312 -12.44 -16.09 20.79
C ALA A 312 -13.80 -16.64 21.25
N ALA A 313 -14.29 -17.69 20.59
CA ALA A 313 -15.49 -18.43 20.99
C ALA A 313 -15.23 -19.51 22.08
N GLU A 314 -13.96 -19.73 22.47
CA GLU A 314 -13.56 -20.69 23.50
C GLU A 314 -13.27 -20.05 24.88
N LEU A 315 -13.30 -18.71 24.97
CA LEU A 315 -13.17 -17.91 26.20
C LEU A 315 -14.51 -17.77 26.95
#